data_AF-A0A8S3I2H9-F1
#
_entry.id   AF-A0A8S3I2H9-F1
#
_cell.length_a   1.000
_cell.length_b   1.000
_cell.length_c   1.000
_cell.angle_alpha   90.00
_cell.angle_beta   90.00
_cell.angle_gamma   90.00
#
_symmetry.space_group_name_H-M   'P 1'
#
loop_
_entity.id
_entity.type
_entity.pdbx_description
1 polymer ?
#
loop_
_entity_poly.entity_id
_entity_poly.type
_entity_poly.pdbx_seq_one_letter_code
_entity_poly.pdbx_strand_id
1 'polypeptide(L)'
;MTWNNEWRKVIWSDEKKFNLDDPDGFSYYWHDLRKEEEIFSTRVQGGGSVLIWASFGWGGKSSMCFIDRRMNSNGYREVLKKHLLNIADSLGGFEWIFQQDNAPVHRAK
;
A
#
# COMPACT_ATOMS: atom_id res chain seq x y z
N MET A 1 23.18 0.59 -18.00
CA MET A 1 23.07 -0.68 -17.25
C MET A 1 21.59 -0.97 -17.10
N THR A 2 21.07 -2.01 -17.75
CA THR A 2 19.64 -2.36 -17.73
C THR A 2 19.43 -3.55 -16.82
N TRP A 3 18.57 -3.40 -15.81
CA TRP A 3 18.16 -4.49 -14.94
C TRP A 3 17.16 -5.38 -15.69
N ASN A 4 17.46 -6.68 -15.76
CA ASN A 4 16.63 -7.69 -16.41
C ASN A 4 16.13 -8.72 -15.40
N ASN A 5 17.05 -9.42 -14.73
CA ASN A 5 16.72 -10.48 -13.77
C ASN A 5 16.79 -9.99 -12.32
N GLU A 6 17.45 -8.86 -12.09
CA GLU A 6 17.63 -8.22 -10.79
C GLU A 6 16.28 -7.83 -10.17
N TRP A 7 15.31 -7.44 -11.01
CA TRP A 7 13.93 -7.15 -10.58
C TRP A 7 13.26 -8.32 -9.88
N ARG A 8 13.68 -9.56 -10.17
CA ARG A 8 13.12 -10.74 -9.50
C ARG A 8 13.54 -10.84 -8.03
N LYS A 9 14.61 -10.15 -7.65
CA LYS A 9 15.10 -10.09 -6.26
C LYS A 9 14.43 -8.99 -5.44
N VAL A 10 13.71 -8.07 -6.09
CA VAL A 10 13.11 -6.92 -5.41
C VAL A 10 11.79 -7.31 -4.77
N ILE A 11 11.67 -7.04 -3.48
CA ILE A 11 10.41 -7.08 -2.75
C ILE A 11 9.93 -5.65 -2.59
N TRP A 12 8.79 -5.35 -3.20
CA TRP A 12 8.11 -4.07 -3.17
C TRP A 12 7.16 -4.03 -1.97
N SER A 13 7.05 -2.88 -1.31
CA SER A 13 6.10 -2.67 -0.23
C SER A 13 5.60 -1.24 -0.22
N ASP A 14 4.37 -1.06 0.28
CA ASP A 14 3.77 0.25 0.45
C ASP A 14 2.60 0.21 1.43
N GLU A 15 2.20 1.39 1.91
CA GLU A 15 0.99 1.63 2.67
C GLU A 15 -0.09 2.30 1.81
N LYS A 16 -1.24 1.66 1.66
CA LYS A 16 -2.39 2.26 0.95
C LYS A 16 -3.58 2.49 1.88
N LYS A 17 -4.07 3.73 1.85
CA LYS A 17 -5.32 4.14 2.48
C LYS A 17 -6.50 3.89 1.53
N PHE A 18 -7.54 3.24 2.02
CA PHE A 18 -8.84 3.06 1.35
C PHE A 18 -9.94 3.74 2.19
N ASN A 19 -10.65 4.70 1.61
CA ASN A 19 -11.80 5.33 2.26
C ASN A 19 -13.02 4.40 2.21
N LEU A 20 -13.87 4.46 3.22
CA LEU A 20 -15.07 3.60 3.30
C LEU A 20 -16.25 4.16 2.50
N ASP A 21 -16.26 5.48 2.30
CA ASP A 21 -17.44 6.20 1.88
C ASP A 21 -17.52 6.47 0.38
N ASP A 22 -16.38 6.51 -0.33
CA ASP A 22 -16.32 6.76 -1.78
C ASP A 22 -14.91 6.44 -2.35
N PRO A 23 -14.79 6.16 -3.66
CA PRO A 23 -13.49 6.12 -4.34
C PRO A 23 -12.75 7.44 -4.17
N ASP A 24 -11.40 7.41 -4.14
CA ASP A 24 -10.50 8.56 -3.99
C ASP A 24 -10.62 9.55 -5.18
N GLY A 25 -11.79 10.18 -5.38
CA GLY A 25 -12.03 11.23 -6.38
C GLY A 25 -12.50 10.76 -7.76
N PHE A 26 -12.87 9.50 -7.96
CA PHE A 26 -13.32 8.98 -9.26
C PHE A 26 -14.72 8.37 -9.20
N SER A 27 -15.73 9.21 -8.97
CA SER A 27 -17.11 8.88 -9.32
C SER A 27 -17.33 9.25 -10.80
N TYR A 28 -17.57 8.24 -11.63
CA TYR A 28 -18.05 8.44 -13.00
C TYR A 28 -19.52 8.03 -13.05
N TYR A 29 -20.36 8.89 -13.60
CA TYR A 29 -21.76 8.57 -13.84
C TYR A 29 -22.15 8.95 -15.27
N TRP A 30 -23.14 8.24 -15.82
CA TRP A 30 -23.72 8.56 -17.12
C TRP A 30 -24.79 9.62 -16.93
N HIS A 31 -24.51 10.85 -17.36
CA HIS A 31 -25.43 11.96 -17.25
C HIS A 31 -26.39 12.04 -18.44
N ASP A 32 -27.69 11.94 -18.18
CA ASP A 32 -28.74 12.27 -19.16
C ASP A 32 -28.91 13.79 -19.19
N LEU A 33 -28.58 14.42 -20.32
CA LEU A 33 -28.62 15.87 -20.52
C LEU A 33 -30.00 16.53 -20.30
N ARG A 34 -31.06 15.74 -20.14
CA ARG A 34 -32.42 16.22 -19.85
C ARG A 34 -32.70 16.37 -18.35
N LYS A 35 -31.79 15.92 -17.49
CA LYS A 35 -31.91 15.96 -16.02
C LYS A 35 -30.87 16.92 -15.44
N GLU A 36 -31.06 17.32 -14.19
CA GLU A 36 -30.05 18.09 -13.48
C GLU A 36 -28.78 17.26 -13.24
N GLU A 37 -27.63 17.94 -13.21
CA GLU A 37 -26.31 17.32 -13.00
C GLU A 37 -26.20 16.81 -11.55
N GLU A 38 -25.80 15.55 -11.38
CA GLU A 38 -25.46 15.02 -10.06
C GLU A 38 -24.07 15.52 -9.66
N ILE A 39 -24.03 16.30 -8.57
CA ILE A 39 -22.78 16.81 -8.00
C ILE A 39 -22.32 15.86 -6.91
N PHE A 40 -21.25 15.11 -7.18
CA PHE A 40 -20.59 14.28 -6.17
C PHE A 40 -19.65 15.14 -5.33
N SER A 41 -19.87 15.17 -4.01
CA SER A 41 -18.98 15.87 -3.08
C SER A 41 -17.69 15.07 -2.88
N THR A 42 -16.55 15.66 -3.22
CA THR A 42 -15.25 15.11 -2.81
C THR A 42 -15.00 15.47 -1.35
N ARG A 43 -15.31 14.56 -0.42
CA ARG A 43 -14.97 14.77 0.98
C ARG A 43 -13.46 14.64 1.18
N VAL A 44 -12.84 15.71 1.66
CA VAL A 44 -11.39 15.74 1.97
C VAL A 44 -11.08 15.04 3.30
N GLN A 45 -12.04 15.02 4.24
CA GLN A 45 -11.88 14.44 5.58
C GLN A 45 -13.22 13.94 6.14
N GLY A 46 -13.17 12.94 7.02
CA GLY A 46 -14.36 12.25 7.57
C GLY A 46 -14.54 10.87 6.94
N GLY A 47 -15.62 10.17 7.29
CA GLY A 47 -16.02 8.92 6.62
C GLY A 47 -15.22 7.65 6.94
N GLY A 48 -14.21 7.75 7.80
CA GLY A 48 -13.38 6.59 8.12
C GLY A 48 -12.54 6.12 6.93
N SER A 49 -11.53 5.32 7.24
CA SER A 49 -10.71 4.66 6.22
C SER A 49 -9.98 3.52 6.88
N VAL A 50 -9.58 2.55 6.07
CA VAL A 50 -8.60 1.54 6.47
C VAL A 50 -7.25 1.89 5.85
N LEU A 51 -6.18 1.66 6.60
CA LEU A 51 -4.82 1.73 6.09
C LEU A 51 -4.27 0.32 6.07
N ILE A 52 -3.75 -0.09 4.92
CA ILE A 52 -3.24 -1.44 4.70
C ILE A 52 -1.77 -1.34 4.32
N TRP A 53 -0.95 -2.18 4.94
CA TRP A 53 0.39 -2.48 4.47
C TRP A 53 0.40 -3.82 3.74
N ALA A 54 1.10 -3.88 2.61
CA ALA A 54 1.33 -5.12 1.90
C ALA A 54 2.68 -5.08 1.18
N SER A 55 3.15 -6.26 0.79
CA SER A 55 4.36 -6.43 -0.01
C SER A 55 4.18 -7.51 -1.07
N PHE A 56 4.95 -7.41 -2.15
CA PHE A 56 4.99 -8.41 -3.21
C PHE A 56 6.35 -8.44 -3.89
N GLY A 57 6.67 -9.58 -4.50
CA GLY A 57 7.88 -9.79 -5.29
C GLY A 57 7.59 -10.77 -6.43
N TRP A 58 8.65 -11.23 -7.12
CA TRP A 58 8.48 -12.20 -8.20
C TRP A 58 7.86 -13.51 -7.73
N GLY A 59 8.17 -13.95 -6.51
CA GLY A 59 7.66 -15.19 -5.92
C GLY A 59 6.22 -15.12 -5.41
N GLY A 60 5.57 -13.96 -5.44
CA GLY A 60 4.17 -13.80 -5.02
C GLY A 60 3.95 -12.55 -4.16
N LYS A 61 3.03 -12.65 -3.19
CA LYS A 61 2.63 -11.53 -2.32
C LYS A 61 2.53 -11.95 -0.86
N SER A 62 2.69 -10.99 0.05
CA SER A 62 2.43 -11.16 1.47
C SER A 62 0.94 -11.15 1.80
N SER A 63 0.63 -11.44 3.07
CA SER A 63 -0.69 -11.18 3.65
C SER A 63 -0.89 -9.66 3.79
N MET A 64 -2.10 -9.18 3.47
CA MET A 64 -2.47 -7.79 3.78
C MET A 64 -2.56 -7.59 5.29
N CYS A 65 -1.92 -6.53 5.79
CA CYS A 65 -1.92 -6.16 7.19
C CYS A 65 -2.69 -4.85 7.38
N PHE A 66 -3.74 -4.87 8.20
CA PHE A 66 -4.41 -3.64 8.62
C PHE A 66 -3.57 -2.94 9.69
N ILE A 67 -3.22 -1.68 9.44
CA ILE A 67 -2.37 -0.89 10.33
C ILE A 67 -3.10 0.36 10.81
N ASP A 68 -2.71 0.86 11.98
CA ASP A 68 -3.23 2.12 12.49
C ASP A 68 -2.65 3.29 11.67
N ARG A 69 -3.46 4.33 11.44
CA ARG A 69 -3.05 5.56 10.75
C ARG A 69 -1.89 6.28 11.46
N ARG A 70 -1.71 6.07 12.77
CA ARG A 70 -0.64 6.69 13.57
C ARG A 70 0.50 5.71 13.87
N MET A 71 0.87 4.88 12.91
CA MET A 71 1.97 3.93 13.07
C MET A 71 3.29 4.67 13.36
N ASN A 72 3.98 4.23 14.40
CA ASN A 72 5.34 4.66 14.73
C ASN A 72 6.37 3.61 14.26
N SER A 73 7.65 3.89 14.46
CA SER A 73 8.75 3.06 13.95
C SER A 73 8.76 1.65 14.54
N ASN A 74 8.42 1.51 15.83
CA ASN A 74 8.30 0.21 16.47
C ASN A 74 7.16 -0.60 15.86
N GLY A 75 5.99 0.02 15.63
CA GLY A 75 4.87 -0.62 14.96
C GLY A 75 5.26 -1.11 13.56
N TYR A 76 5.96 -0.29 12.79
CA TYR A 76 6.45 -0.66 11.47
C TYR A 76 7.40 -1.87 11.50
N ARG A 77 8.35 -1.89 12.44
CA ARG A 77 9.26 -3.03 12.64
C ARG A 77 8.52 -4.32 12.96
N GLU A 78 7.46 -4.26 13.75
CA GLU A 78 6.63 -5.43 14.06
C GLU A 78 5.83 -5.92 12.84
N VAL A 79 5.33 -5.00 12.01
CA VAL A 79 4.70 -5.35 10.73
C VAL A 79 5.68 -6.11 9.84
N LEU A 80 6.91 -5.60 9.67
CA LEU A 80 7.94 -6.27 8.87
C LEU A 80 8.31 -7.65 9.43
N LYS A 81 8.54 -7.76 10.74
CA LYS A 81 8.87 -9.05 11.38
C LYS A 81 7.77 -10.08 11.17
N LYS A 82 6.51 -9.68 11.34
CA LYS A 82 5.37 -10.59 11.30
C LYS A 82 4.97 -10.97 9.88
N HIS A 83 5.00 -10.02 8.94
CA HIS A 83 4.39 -10.17 7.62
C HIS A 83 5.40 -10.25 6.45
N LEU A 84 6.66 -9.85 6.64
CA LEU A 84 7.68 -9.88 5.60
C LEU A 84 8.79 -10.89 5.86
N LEU A 85 9.47 -10.79 7.01
CA LEU A 85 10.75 -11.49 7.20
C LEU A 85 10.64 -13.01 7.07
N ASN A 86 9.53 -13.60 7.49
CA ASN A 86 9.30 -15.05 7.40
C ASN A 86 9.05 -15.56 5.98
N ILE A 87 8.74 -14.67 5.03
CA ILE A 87 8.40 -15.03 3.65
C ILE A 87 9.32 -14.37 2.61
N ALA A 88 10.23 -13.50 3.05
CA ALA A 88 11.05 -12.68 2.15
C ALA A 88 11.89 -13.53 1.18
N ASP A 89 12.48 -14.62 1.67
CA ASP A 89 13.24 -15.56 0.82
C ASP A 89 12.35 -16.23 -0.23
N SER A 90 11.07 -16.46 0.06
CA SER A 90 10.11 -16.99 -0.92
C SER A 90 9.66 -15.93 -1.93
N LEU A 91 9.62 -14.65 -1.54
CA LEU A 91 9.20 -13.55 -2.40
C LEU A 91 10.30 -13.06 -3.35
N GLY A 92 11.54 -12.94 -2.87
CA GLY A 92 12.68 -12.37 -3.59
C GLY A 92 13.86 -13.31 -3.81
N GLY A 93 13.81 -14.55 -3.29
CA GLY A 93 14.91 -15.50 -3.39
C GLY A 93 16.09 -15.16 -2.49
N PHE A 94 17.25 -15.77 -2.76
CA PHE A 94 18.50 -15.50 -2.03
C PHE A 94 19.00 -14.07 -2.30
N GLU A 95 19.44 -13.39 -1.24
CA GLU A 95 19.89 -11.98 -1.28
C GLU A 95 18.82 -11.04 -1.87
N TRP A 96 17.60 -11.17 -1.38
CA TRP A 96 16.52 -10.25 -1.75
C TRP A 96 16.85 -8.81 -1.40
N ILE A 97 16.32 -7.89 -2.21
CA ILE A 97 16.42 -6.45 -2.04
C ILE A 97 15.06 -5.95 -1.57
N PHE A 98 15.00 -5.33 -0.40
CA PHE A 98 13.76 -4.74 0.09
C PHE A 98 13.63 -3.29 -0.35
N GLN A 99 12.53 -2.98 -1.03
CA GLN A 99 12.16 -1.64 -1.43
C GLN A 99 10.98 -1.15 -0.60
N GLN A 100 11.15 0.06 -0.08
CA GLN A 100 10.15 0.86 0.64
C GLN A 100 10.39 2.33 0.26
N ASP A 101 9.39 3.17 0.53
CA ASP A 101 9.52 4.60 0.31
C ASP A 101 10.39 5.27 1.40
N ASN A 102 10.46 6.59 1.35
CA ASN A 102 11.24 7.42 2.25
C ASN A 102 10.37 8.05 3.37
N ALA A 103 9.30 7.39 3.82
CA ALA A 103 8.52 7.87 4.95
C ALA A 103 9.41 8.01 6.21
N PRO A 104 9.17 9.02 7.07
CA PRO A 104 9.96 9.23 8.28
C PRO A 104 10.04 8.00 9.19
N VAL A 105 8.96 7.21 9.24
CA VAL A 105 8.85 5.99 10.05
C VAL A 105 9.81 4.88 9.58
N HIS A 106 10.14 4.84 8.29
CA HIS A 106 11.05 3.86 7.68
C HIS A 106 12.53 4.14 7.96
N ARG A 107 12.88 5.38 8.35
CA ARG A 107 14.25 5.81 8.65
C ARG A 107 14.55 5.99 10.14
N ALA A 108 13.57 5.70 10.99
CA ALA A 108 13.75 5.78 12.44
C ALA A 108 14.69 4.68 12.95
N LYS A 109 15.39 4.97 14.07
CA LYS A 109 16.31 4.03 14.72
C LYS A 109 15.58 2.92 15.50
#